data_AF-A0A7W9BBX6-F1
#
_entry.id   AF-A0A7W9BBX6-F1
#
_cell.length_a   1.000
_cell.length_b   1.000
_cell.length_c   1.000
_cell.angle_alpha   90.00
_cell.angle_beta   90.00
_cell.angle_gamma   90.00
#
_symmetry.space_group_name_H-M   'P 1'
#
loop_
_entity.id
_entity.type
_entity.pdbx_description
1 polymer ?
#
loop_
_entity_poly.entity_id
_entity_poly.type
_entity_poly.pdbx_seq_one_letter_code
_entity_poly.pdbx_strand_id
1 'polypeptide(L)'
;MEVSIIFDAAFQGQATGAVWIMDTDENRRWFDRQSDLDAGSAVFTPEGGELSRGAILRSIWNVQEHYPDWSRIIVAGAPSINELKDELRDEGNLTMTEQGFVLVRA
;
A
#
# COMPACT_ATOMS: atom_id res chain seq x y z
N MET A 1 -5.42 6.10 11.50
CA MET A 1 -5.10 6.59 10.14
C MET A 1 -5.43 5.53 9.08
N GLU A 2 -6.01 5.92 7.94
CA GLU A 2 -6.14 5.05 6.75
C GLU A 2 -4.97 5.31 5.80
N VAL A 3 -4.34 4.23 5.33
CA VAL A 3 -3.21 4.29 4.40
C VAL A 3 -3.47 3.37 3.21
N SER A 4 -3.16 3.82 2.01
CA SER A 4 -3.20 3.02 0.78
C SER A 4 -1.78 2.76 0.28
N ILE A 5 -1.44 1.50 0.03
CA ILE A 5 -0.22 1.06 -0.65
C ILE A 5 -0.62 0.53 -2.03
N ILE A 6 -0.19 1.21 -3.08
CA ILE A 6 -0.65 0.95 -4.44
C ILE A 6 0.52 0.47 -5.29
N PHE A 7 0.51 -0.83 -5.60
CA PHE A 7 1.45 -1.51 -6.50
C PHE A 7 0.92 -1.64 -7.93
N ASP A 8 -0.26 -1.12 -8.24
CA ASP A 8 -0.75 -1.02 -9.61
C ASP A 8 0.14 -0.03 -10.39
N ALA A 9 0.71 -0.48 -11.49
CA ALA A 9 1.62 0.32 -12.32
C ALA A 9 0.91 1.48 -13.04
N ALA A 10 -0.42 1.42 -13.18
CA ALA A 10 -1.20 2.43 -13.88
C ALA A 10 -2.51 2.75 -13.15
N PHE A 11 -2.42 3.06 -11.86
CA PHE A 11 -3.59 3.28 -11.01
C PHE A 11 -4.47 4.44 -11.53
N GLN A 12 -5.75 4.16 -11.74
CA GLN A 12 -6.77 5.14 -12.13
C GLN A 12 -7.90 5.28 -11.09
N GLY A 13 -7.75 4.66 -9.92
CA GLY A 13 -8.75 4.68 -8.87
C GLY A 13 -8.78 5.96 -8.05
N GLN A 14 -9.63 5.95 -7.03
CA GLN A 14 -9.61 6.94 -5.94
C GLN A 14 -8.89 6.33 -4.74
N ALA A 15 -8.13 7.17 -4.05
CA ALA A 15 -7.52 6.81 -2.77
C ALA A 15 -7.67 8.00 -1.81
N THR A 16 -7.87 7.72 -0.54
CA THR A 16 -8.07 8.70 0.53
C THR A 16 -7.03 8.54 1.63
N GLY A 17 -6.77 9.62 2.36
CA GLY A 17 -5.78 9.62 3.44
C GLY A 17 -4.35 9.59 2.92
N ALA A 18 -3.51 8.79 3.55
CA ALA A 18 -2.13 8.62 3.12
C ALA A 18 -2.03 7.65 1.96
N VAL A 19 -1.28 8.03 0.93
CA VAL A 19 -1.10 7.22 -0.27
C VAL A 19 0.38 7.00 -0.55
N TRP A 20 0.79 5.74 -0.54
CA TRP A 20 2.11 5.31 -1.00
C TRP A 20 1.91 4.56 -2.30
N ILE A 21 2.29 5.16 -3.42
CA ILE A 21 2.03 4.63 -4.76
C ILE A 21 3.32 4.35 -5.52
N MET A 22 3.35 3.25 -6.27
CA MET A 22 4.54 2.82 -7.00
C MET A 22 4.99 3.86 -8.04
N ASP A 23 6.30 4.03 -8.18
CA ASP A 23 6.94 4.98 -9.08
C ASP A 23 6.85 4.53 -10.56
N THR A 24 5.82 5.01 -11.24
CA THR A 24 5.63 4.90 -12.68
C THR A 24 5.22 6.25 -13.26
N ASP A 25 5.37 6.45 -14.57
CA ASP A 25 4.96 7.68 -15.23
C ASP A 25 3.46 7.95 -15.05
N GLU A 26 2.63 6.92 -15.15
CA GLU A 26 1.18 6.98 -14.95
C GLU A 26 0.83 7.39 -13.52
N ASN A 27 1.49 6.78 -12.53
CA ASN A 27 1.24 7.03 -11.12
C ASN A 27 1.74 8.41 -10.67
N ARG A 28 2.87 8.89 -11.20
CA ARG A 28 3.34 10.27 -10.97
C ARG A 28 2.31 11.28 -11.45
N ARG A 29 1.82 11.11 -12.69
CA ARG A 29 0.75 11.97 -13.24
C ARG A 29 -0.53 11.87 -12.42
N TRP A 30 -0.87 10.70 -11.88
CA TRP A 30 -2.01 10.54 -10.99
C TRP A 30 -1.80 11.29 -9.67
N PHE A 31 -0.63 11.12 -9.04
CA PHE A 31 -0.27 11.70 -7.75
C PHE A 31 -0.24 13.24 -7.81
N ASP A 32 0.36 13.81 -8.87
CA ASP A 32 0.46 15.26 -9.08
C ASP A 32 -0.91 15.95 -9.27
N ARG A 33 -1.95 15.18 -9.64
CA ARG A 33 -3.32 15.71 -9.78
C ARG A 33 -4.11 15.72 -8.47
N GLN A 34 -3.63 15.06 -7.43
CA GLN A 34 -4.33 15.00 -6.16
C GLN A 34 -4.06 16.26 -5.35
N SER A 35 -5.11 16.90 -4.84
CA SER A 35 -5.00 18.10 -4.00
C SER A 35 -5.13 17.81 -2.50
N ASP A 36 -5.56 16.59 -2.14
CA ASP A 36 -6.15 16.29 -0.82
C ASP A 36 -5.43 15.14 -0.10
N LEU A 37 -4.22 14.77 -0.55
CA LEU A 37 -3.46 13.68 0.06
C LEU A 37 -2.85 14.10 1.39
N ASP A 38 -2.70 13.12 2.29
CA ASP A 38 -1.96 13.33 3.52
C ASP A 38 -0.51 13.74 3.22
N ALA A 39 0.09 14.58 4.09
CA ALA A 39 1.43 15.12 3.89
C ALA A 39 2.54 14.06 3.85
N GLY A 40 2.34 12.88 4.44
CA GLY A 40 3.28 11.77 4.36
C GLY A 40 3.05 10.85 3.15
N SER A 41 2.17 11.23 2.22
CA SER A 41 1.96 10.49 0.98
C SER A 41 3.21 10.56 0.10
N ALA A 42 3.49 9.49 -0.63
CA ALA A 42 4.73 9.36 -1.39
C ALA A 42 4.57 8.53 -2.66
N VAL A 43 5.37 8.87 -3.67
CA VAL A 43 5.68 7.98 -4.78
C VAL A 43 6.93 7.17 -4.38
N PHE A 44 6.88 5.83 -4.49
CA PHE A 44 7.95 4.95 -4.02
C PHE A 44 8.34 3.87 -5.03
N THR A 45 9.59 3.42 -4.99
CA THR A 45 10.04 2.25 -5.75
C THR A 45 10.10 1.04 -4.81
N PRO A 46 9.40 -0.08 -5.12
CA PRO A 46 9.51 -1.30 -4.34
C PRO A 46 10.97 -1.75 -4.24
N GLU A 47 11.38 -2.15 -3.04
CA GLU A 47 12.77 -2.54 -2.80
C GLU A 47 13.14 -3.77 -3.62
N GLY A 48 14.22 -3.66 -4.40
CA GLY A 48 14.67 -4.71 -5.31
C GLY A 48 14.09 -4.63 -6.72
N GLY A 49 13.22 -3.65 -7.02
CA GLY A 49 12.72 -3.39 -8.38
C GLY A 49 11.65 -4.36 -8.89
N GLU A 50 11.34 -5.42 -8.16
CA GLU A 50 10.30 -6.40 -8.48
C GLU A 50 9.27 -6.50 -7.35
N LEU A 51 8.01 -6.77 -7.72
CA LEU A 51 6.90 -7.00 -6.78
C LEU A 51 6.96 -8.39 -6.16
N SER A 52 8.02 -8.63 -5.39
CA SER A 52 8.19 -9.84 -4.59
C SER A 52 7.41 -9.77 -3.28
N ARG A 53 7.15 -10.94 -2.67
CA ARG A 53 6.58 -11.06 -1.32
C ARG A 53 7.32 -10.20 -0.30
N GLY A 54 8.66 -10.23 -0.34
CA GLY A 54 9.49 -9.44 0.57
C GLY A 54 9.35 -7.94 0.36
N ALA A 55 9.24 -7.48 -0.89
CA ALA A 55 9.03 -6.06 -1.19
C ALA A 55 7.69 -5.56 -0.63
N ILE A 56 6.62 -6.35 -0.78
CA ILE A 56 5.29 -6.01 -0.27
C ILE A 56 5.30 -5.92 1.27
N LEU A 57 5.89 -6.91 1.95
CA LEU A 57 6.00 -6.90 3.41
C LEU A 57 6.77 -5.68 3.93
N ARG A 58 7.92 -5.38 3.32
CA ARG A 58 8.72 -4.21 3.72
C ARG A 58 7.98 -2.89 3.47
N SER A 59 7.25 -2.76 2.37
CA SER A 59 6.40 -1.59 2.15
C SER A 59 5.33 -1.44 3.24
N ILE A 60 4.72 -2.54 3.70
CA ILE A 60 3.75 -2.51 4.80
C ILE A 60 4.41 -2.08 6.10
N TRP A 61 5.52 -2.71 6.49
CA TRP A 61 6.23 -2.36 7.72
C TRP A 61 6.71 -0.90 7.71
N ASN A 62 7.27 -0.43 6.60
CA ASN A 62 7.67 0.97 6.44
C ASN A 62 6.48 1.93 6.63
N VAL A 63 5.32 1.59 6.08
CA VAL A 63 4.09 2.38 6.28
C VAL A 63 3.64 2.36 7.73
N GLN A 64 3.69 1.21 8.41
CA GLN A 64 3.32 1.10 9.82
C GLN A 64 4.26 1.89 10.73
N GLU A 65 5.56 1.92 10.42
CA GLU A 65 6.56 2.75 11.09
C GLU A 65 6.33 4.24 10.84
N HIS A 66 5.99 4.62 9.61
CA HIS A 66 5.73 6.02 9.24
C HIS A 66 4.41 6.55 9.82
N TYR A 67 3.38 5.70 9.90
CA TYR A 67 2.06 6.01 10.45
C TYR A 67 1.75 5.12 11.65
N PRO A 68 2.35 5.35 12.83
CA PRO A 68 2.21 4.45 13.97
C PRO A 68 0.76 4.33 14.49
N ASP A 69 -0.11 5.29 14.17
CA ASP A 69 -1.55 5.32 14.49
C ASP A 69 -2.45 4.75 13.36
N TRP A 70 -1.87 4.03 12.40
CA TRP A 70 -2.64 3.35 11.36
C TRP A 70 -3.70 2.43 11.97
N SER A 71 -4.88 2.42 11.36
CA SER A 71 -6.01 1.57 11.71
C SER A 71 -6.41 0.64 10.56
N ARG A 72 -6.08 1.05 9.33
CA ARG A 72 -6.40 0.31 8.11
C ARG A 72 -5.33 0.58 7.04
N ILE A 73 -4.80 -0.49 6.46
CA ILE A 73 -3.91 -0.44 5.30
C ILE A 73 -4.60 -1.16 4.14
N ILE A 74 -4.84 -0.43 3.05
CA ILE A 74 -5.40 -0.95 1.81
C ILE A 74 -4.25 -1.21 0.85
N VAL A 75 -4.10 -2.43 0.38
CA VAL A 75 -3.07 -2.82 -0.57
C VAL A 75 -3.70 -3.17 -1.90
N ALA A 76 -3.35 -2.43 -2.95
CA ALA A 76 -3.87 -2.61 -4.31
C ALA A 76 -2.75 -2.99 -5.29
N GLY A 77 -3.07 -3.79 -6.31
CA GLY A 77 -2.15 -4.21 -7.36
C GLY A 77 -1.07 -5.20 -6.90
N ALA A 78 -1.15 -5.70 -5.67
CA ALA A 78 -0.26 -6.76 -5.19
C ALA A 78 -0.73 -8.12 -5.73
N PRO A 79 0.17 -9.00 -6.21
CA PRO A 79 -0.18 -10.38 -6.50
C PRO A 79 -0.80 -11.05 -5.28
N SER A 80 -1.73 -11.98 -5.50
CA SER A 80 -2.44 -12.67 -4.44
C SER A 80 -1.48 -13.63 -3.72
N ILE A 81 -0.89 -13.17 -2.63
CA ILE A 81 0.05 -13.96 -1.84
C ILE A 81 -0.68 -14.45 -0.59
N ASN A 82 -1.30 -15.62 -0.70
CA ASN A 82 -1.88 -16.32 0.45
C ASN A 82 -0.87 -16.48 1.60
N GLU A 83 0.42 -16.52 1.28
CA GLU A 83 1.55 -16.61 2.23
C GLU A 83 1.81 -15.33 3.05
N LEU A 84 1.16 -14.20 2.75
CA LEU A 84 1.29 -12.98 3.57
C LEU A 84 0.46 -13.06 4.86
N LYS A 85 -0.56 -13.92 4.90
CA LYS A 85 -1.45 -14.02 6.07
C LYS A 85 -0.71 -14.40 7.33
N ASP A 86 0.22 -15.34 7.25
CA ASP A 86 0.96 -15.81 8.42
C ASP A 86 1.92 -14.74 8.95
N GLU A 87 2.55 -13.97 8.05
CA GLU A 87 3.49 -12.90 8.39
C GLU A 87 2.79 -11.68 9.01
N LEU A 88 1.59 -11.37 8.55
CA LEU A 88 0.81 -10.21 9.00
C LEU A 88 -0.21 -10.55 10.09
N ARG A 89 -0.22 -11.80 10.57
CA ARG A 89 -1.22 -12.27 11.55
C ARG A 89 -1.17 -11.49 12.86
N ASP A 90 0.04 -11.16 13.30
CA ASP A 90 0.24 -10.46 14.57
C ASP A 90 0.07 -8.92 14.40
N GLU A 91 0.06 -8.44 13.15
CA GLU A 91 -0.17 -7.03 12.80
C GLU A 91 -1.67 -6.68 12.75
N GLY A 92 -2.52 -7.63 12.35
CA GLY A 92 -3.96 -7.41 12.28
C GLY A 92 -4.73 -8.44 11.46
N ASN A 93 -6.01 -8.14 11.24
CA ASN A 93 -6.92 -8.96 10.46
C ASN A 93 -6.79 -8.66 8.97
N LEU A 94 -6.37 -9.66 8.20
CA LEU A 94 -6.21 -9.55 6.76
C LEU A 94 -7.46 -10.06 6.01
N THR A 95 -7.98 -9.24 5.09
CA THR A 95 -9.10 -9.59 4.20
C THR A 95 -8.67 -9.42 2.74
N MET A 96 -8.77 -10.50 1.95
CA MET A 96 -8.46 -10.46 0.51
C MET A 96 -9.58 -9.80 -0.29
N THR A 97 -9.21 -9.12 -1.38
CA THR A 97 -10.13 -8.44 -2.30
C THR A 97 -9.74 -8.76 -3.75
N GLU A 98 -10.57 -8.40 -4.72
CA GLU A 98 -10.24 -8.58 -6.15
C GLU A 98 -9.01 -7.78 -6.60
N GLN A 99 -8.70 -6.69 -5.89
CA GLN A 99 -7.65 -5.74 -6.25
C GLN A 99 -6.37 -5.91 -5.41
N GLY A 100 -6.37 -6.83 -4.44
CA GLY A 100 -5.30 -6.99 -3.47
C GLY A 100 -5.86 -7.41 -2.11
N PHE A 101 -5.59 -6.66 -1.04
CA PHE A 101 -6.10 -6.99 0.29
C PHE A 101 -6.17 -5.77 1.20
N VAL A 102 -6.81 -5.95 2.35
CA VAL A 102 -6.93 -4.97 3.42
C VAL A 102 -6.43 -5.58 4.71
N LEU A 103 -5.54 -4.87 5.40
CA LEU A 103 -5.11 -5.17 6.75
C LEU A 103 -5.78 -4.18 7.71
N VAL A 104 -6.53 -4.70 8.68
CA VAL A 104 -7.17 -3.90 9.74
C VAL A 104 -6.49 -4.22 11.05
N ARG A 105 -6.00 -3.20 11.76
CA ARG A 105 -5.31 -3.40 13.04
C ARG A 105 -6.25 -4.08 14.04
N ALA A 106 -5.70 -5.00 14.82
CA ALA A 106 -6.40 -5.67 15.92
C ALA A 106 -6.62 -4.73 17.11
#